data_AF-A0A7X5CV09-F1
#
_entry.id   AF-A0A7X5CV09-F1
#
_cell.length_a   1.000
_cell.length_b   1.000
_cell.length_c   1.000
_cell.angle_alpha   90.00
_cell.angle_beta   90.00
_cell.angle_gamma   90.00
#
_symmetry.space_group_name_H-M   'P 1'
#
loop_
_entity.id
_entity.type
_entity.pdbx_description
1 polymer ?
#
loop_
_entity_poly.entity_id
_entity_poly.type
_entity_poly.pdbx_seq_one_letter_code
_entity_poly.pdbx_strand_id
1 'polypeptide(L)'
;MKYRTDFVTNSSSSSFIIAHSEYVTEELKNNIVKFALQNFLGDVTCSTEEELVKSFKSEYDGDFEVGEFSDDSGNLINIYDENNKIKDEYLKNHNDYILEKYYICLKEIKGGKCVSLGRIDYDEAEYMLRKLQRDFWGAIKDDNFVGIDDDLMY
;
A
#
# COMPACT_ATOMS: atom_id res chain seq x y z
N MET A 1 -21.73 -14.85 34.51
CA MET A 1 -21.70 -14.67 33.05
C MET A 1 -20.32 -15.11 32.57
N LYS A 2 -20.21 -16.13 31.71
CA LYS A 2 -18.91 -16.60 31.21
C LYS A 2 -18.56 -15.78 29.97
N TYR A 3 -17.52 -14.97 30.06
CA TYR A 3 -16.90 -14.35 28.90
C TYR A 3 -16.19 -15.45 28.11
N ARG A 4 -16.61 -15.68 26.87
CA ARG A 4 -15.88 -16.55 25.95
C ARG A 4 -14.68 -15.77 25.45
N THR A 5 -13.49 -16.33 25.64
CA THR A 5 -12.21 -15.77 25.15
C THR A 5 -11.86 -16.23 23.74
N ASP A 6 -12.52 -17.28 23.24
CA ASP A 6 -12.16 -17.91 21.98
C ASP A 6 -13.32 -17.85 20.98
N PHE A 7 -13.03 -17.37 19.78
CA PHE A 7 -13.93 -17.41 18.63
C PHE A 7 -13.94 -18.83 18.05
N VAL A 8 -15.03 -19.56 18.25
CA VAL A 8 -15.31 -20.80 17.50
C VAL A 8 -16.20 -20.40 16.32
N THR A 9 -15.61 -20.24 15.13
CA THR A 9 -16.35 -19.87 13.91
C THR A 9 -16.50 -21.10 13.00
N ASN A 10 -17.65 -21.76 13.07
CA ASN A 10 -18.15 -22.59 11.96
C ASN A 10 -19.38 -21.94 11.29
N SER A 11 -19.56 -20.63 11.48
CA SER A 11 -20.69 -19.85 10.99
C SER A 11 -20.16 -18.73 10.10
N SER A 12 -20.74 -18.57 8.91
CA SER A 12 -20.44 -17.51 7.92
C SER A 12 -20.83 -16.10 8.40
N SER A 13 -21.27 -15.97 9.65
CA SER A 13 -21.49 -14.69 10.31
C SER A 13 -21.45 -14.85 11.84
N SER A 14 -21.00 -13.80 12.51
CA SER A 14 -21.02 -13.66 13.96
C SER A 14 -21.71 -12.35 14.33
N SER A 15 -22.59 -12.37 15.33
CA SER A 15 -23.17 -11.17 15.91
C SER A 15 -22.38 -10.75 17.15
N PHE A 16 -22.20 -9.44 17.34
CA PHE A 16 -21.55 -8.88 18.53
C PHE A 16 -22.38 -7.72 19.10
N ILE A 17 -22.25 -7.50 20.41
CA ILE A 17 -22.81 -6.34 21.12
C ILE A 17 -21.69 -5.84 22.02
N ILE A 18 -21.32 -4.56 21.87
CA ILE A 18 -20.24 -3.93 22.63
C ILE A 18 -20.80 -2.68 23.31
N ALA A 19 -20.53 -2.52 24.60
CA ALA A 19 -20.77 -1.28 25.33
C ALA A 19 -19.49 -0.45 25.32
N HIS A 20 -19.59 0.83 24.99
CA HIS A 20 -18.47 1.77 25.01
C HIS A 20 -18.91 3.09 25.65
N SER A 21 -17.94 3.84 26.19
CA SER A 21 -18.16 5.23 26.59
C SER A 21 -18.55 6.06 25.36
N GLU A 22 -19.44 7.05 25.53
CA GLU A 22 -19.70 8.06 24.48
C GLU A 22 -18.42 8.83 24.12
N TYR A 23 -17.52 8.99 25.11
CA TYR A 23 -16.24 9.64 24.93
C TYR A 23 -15.17 8.62 24.56
N VAL A 24 -14.66 8.73 23.32
CA VAL A 24 -13.48 8.01 22.85
C VAL A 24 -12.25 8.79 23.30
N THR A 25 -11.41 8.19 24.16
CA THR A 25 -10.17 8.81 24.63
C THR A 25 -9.16 8.95 23.49
N GLU A 26 -8.24 9.90 23.60
CA GLU A 26 -7.13 10.03 22.63
C GLU A 26 -6.27 8.77 22.55
N GLU A 27 -6.05 8.09 23.68
CA GLU A 27 -5.37 6.80 23.71
C GLU A 27 -6.09 5.75 22.86
N LEU A 28 -7.41 5.65 22.98
CA LEU A 28 -8.20 4.72 22.18
C LEU A 28 -8.19 5.09 20.69
N LYS A 29 -8.28 6.39 20.35
CA LYS A 29 -8.13 6.84 18.96
C LYS A 29 -6.77 6.44 18.39
N ASN A 30 -5.69 6.68 19.13
CA ASN A 30 -4.33 6.32 18.71
C ASN A 30 -4.19 4.81 18.52
N ASN A 31 -4.80 4.00 19.38
CA ASN A 31 -4.80 2.55 19.23
C ASN A 31 -5.56 2.09 17.99
N ILE A 32 -6.72 2.70 17.69
CA ILE A 32 -7.50 2.42 16.47
C ILE A 32 -6.70 2.82 15.22
N VAL A 33 -6.11 4.02 15.22
CA VAL A 33 -5.27 4.51 14.12
C VAL A 33 -4.09 3.58 13.90
N LYS A 34 -3.36 3.21 14.96
CA LYS A 34 -2.24 2.26 14.86
C LYS A 34 -2.68 0.92 14.28
N PHE A 35 -3.79 0.37 14.78
CA PHE A 35 -4.35 -0.88 14.25
C PHE A 35 -4.69 -0.75 12.77
N ALA A 36 -5.35 0.34 12.37
CA ALA A 36 -5.73 0.57 10.99
C ALA A 36 -4.49 0.72 10.09
N LEU A 37 -3.53 1.56 10.46
CA LEU A 37 -2.29 1.73 9.70
C LEU A 37 -1.54 0.39 9.52
N GLN A 38 -1.45 -0.43 10.58
CA GLN A 38 -0.75 -1.71 10.54
C GLN A 38 -1.44 -2.76 9.65
N ASN A 39 -2.77 -2.80 9.61
CA ASN A 39 -3.50 -3.86 8.90
C ASN A 39 -3.95 -3.44 7.51
N PHE A 40 -4.02 -2.14 7.23
CA PHE A 40 -4.61 -1.60 6.01
C PHE A 40 -3.58 -0.93 5.08
N LEU A 41 -2.34 -0.67 5.49
CA LEU A 41 -1.34 -0.05 4.60
C LEU A 41 -0.35 -1.03 3.97
N GLY A 42 -0.39 -2.31 4.36
CA GLY A 42 0.57 -3.32 3.91
C GLY A 42 1.75 -3.49 4.86
N ASP A 43 2.50 -4.57 4.66
CA ASP A 43 3.52 -5.04 5.61
C ASP A 43 4.87 -4.35 5.44
N VAL A 44 5.16 -3.83 4.24
CA VAL A 44 6.44 -3.23 3.90
C VAL A 44 6.27 -1.73 3.78
N THR A 45 7.14 -0.95 4.43
CA THR A 45 7.18 0.51 4.25
C THR A 45 8.59 0.91 3.83
N CYS A 46 8.68 1.55 2.66
CA CYS A 46 9.91 2.08 2.10
C CYS A 46 9.95 3.60 2.29
N SER A 47 11.01 4.08 2.92
CA SER A 47 11.29 5.50 3.14
C SER A 47 12.50 6.00 2.33
N THR A 48 13.24 5.07 1.73
CA THR A 48 14.44 5.33 0.92
C THR A 48 14.40 4.56 -0.39
N GLU A 49 15.17 5.03 -1.38
CA GLU A 49 15.34 4.33 -2.66
C GLU A 49 15.93 2.93 -2.47
N GLU A 50 16.90 2.77 -1.55
CA GLU A 50 17.52 1.47 -1.25
C GLU A 50 16.51 0.44 -0.74
N GLU A 51 15.62 0.85 0.18
CA GLU A 51 14.53 0.02 0.68
C GLU A 51 13.55 -0.36 -0.43
N LEU A 52 13.22 0.60 -1.30
CA LEU A 52 12.30 0.37 -2.42
C LEU A 52 12.89 -0.64 -3.42
N VAL A 53 14.16 -0.47 -3.82
CA VAL A 53 14.87 -1.39 -4.72
C VAL A 53 14.89 -2.80 -4.14
N LYS A 54 15.20 -2.93 -2.85
CA LYS A 54 15.24 -4.23 -2.18
C LYS A 54 13.87 -4.92 -2.20
N SER A 55 12.80 -4.19 -1.92
CA SER A 55 11.43 -4.73 -1.90
C SER A 55 11.00 -5.19 -3.30
N PHE A 56 11.21 -4.37 -4.33
CA PHE A 56 10.86 -4.73 -5.71
C PHE A 56 11.66 -5.92 -6.24
N LYS A 57 12.96 -6.01 -5.92
CA LYS A 57 13.78 -7.19 -6.28
C LYS A 57 13.29 -8.48 -5.62
N SER A 58 12.77 -8.39 -4.39
CA SER A 58 12.25 -9.55 -3.66
C SER A 58 10.90 -10.03 -4.21
N GLU A 59 10.03 -9.10 -4.65
CA GLU A 59 8.68 -9.43 -5.12
C GLU A 59 8.66 -9.90 -6.58
N TYR A 60 9.54 -9.35 -7.42
CA TYR A 60 9.53 -9.58 -8.88
C TYR A 60 10.70 -10.42 -9.41
N ASP A 61 11.32 -11.23 -8.54
CA ASP A 61 12.29 -12.29 -8.82
C ASP A 61 13.27 -12.03 -9.98
N GLY A 62 14.10 -10.99 -9.85
CA GLY A 62 15.35 -10.85 -10.61
C GLY A 62 15.30 -10.14 -11.97
N ASP A 63 14.13 -9.87 -12.56
CA ASP A 63 14.00 -9.10 -13.82
C ASP A 63 14.10 -7.57 -13.62
N PHE A 64 14.48 -7.13 -12.43
CA PHE A 64 14.59 -5.72 -12.04
C PHE A 64 16.05 -5.27 -11.88
N GLU A 65 16.68 -4.93 -13.01
CA GLU A 65 17.88 -4.11 -13.07
C GLU A 65 17.51 -2.62 -13.12
N VAL A 66 17.61 -1.92 -11.99
CA VAL A 66 17.31 -0.48 -11.90
C VAL A 66 18.07 0.29 -12.99
N GLY A 67 17.38 0.84 -13.98
CA GLY A 67 17.92 1.92 -14.80
C GLY A 67 17.93 3.20 -13.96
N GLU A 68 19.06 3.88 -13.83
CA GLU A 68 19.20 5.05 -12.97
C GLU A 68 18.15 6.13 -13.30
N PHE A 69 17.03 6.17 -12.56
CA PHE A 69 15.95 7.16 -12.72
C PHE A 69 16.30 8.52 -12.11
N SER A 70 17.58 8.72 -11.83
CA SER A 70 18.16 9.87 -11.17
C SER A 70 19.24 10.43 -12.07
N ASP A 71 19.20 11.73 -12.38
CA ASP A 71 20.33 12.39 -13.02
C ASP A 71 21.52 12.53 -12.04
N ASP A 72 22.66 13.00 -12.53
CA ASP A 72 23.87 13.25 -11.71
C ASP A 72 23.63 14.24 -10.53
N SER A 73 22.52 14.99 -10.57
CA SER A 73 22.11 15.93 -9.53
C SER A 73 21.08 15.33 -8.56
N GLY A 74 20.70 14.06 -8.72
CA GLY A 74 19.73 13.36 -7.90
C GLY A 74 18.27 13.67 -8.26
N ASN A 75 17.99 14.40 -9.33
CA ASN A 75 16.62 14.68 -9.77
C ASN A 75 16.04 13.50 -10.54
N LEU A 76 14.73 13.31 -10.42
CA LEU A 76 14.01 12.25 -11.14
C LEU A 76 14.03 12.53 -12.65
N ILE A 77 14.47 11.56 -13.46
CA ILE A 77 14.47 11.67 -14.93
C ILE A 77 13.07 11.39 -15.45
N ASN A 78 12.56 12.21 -16.38
CA ASN A 78 11.26 11.92 -16.99
C ASN A 78 11.34 10.72 -17.96
N ILE A 79 10.71 9.61 -17.57
CA ILE A 79 10.64 8.39 -18.36
C ILE A 79 9.49 8.35 -19.39
N TYR A 80 8.59 9.34 -19.37
CA TYR A 80 7.43 9.37 -20.28
C TYR A 80 7.73 10.13 -21.57
N ASP A 81 7.16 9.65 -22.68
CA ASP A 81 7.13 10.32 -23.97
C ASP A 81 6.01 11.37 -24.06
N GLU A 82 5.85 11.97 -25.24
CA GLU A 82 4.79 12.97 -25.50
C GLU A 82 3.36 12.43 -25.42
N ASN A 83 3.18 11.10 -25.44
CA ASN A 83 1.89 10.41 -25.37
C ASN A 83 1.62 9.81 -23.98
N ASN A 84 2.38 10.19 -22.95
CA ASN A 84 2.35 9.59 -21.61
C ASN A 84 2.63 8.08 -21.58
N LYS A 85 3.41 7.56 -22.53
CA LYS A 85 3.92 6.18 -22.50
C LYS A 85 5.36 6.17 -22.01
N ILE A 86 5.76 5.10 -21.32
CA ILE A 86 7.16 4.91 -20.96
C ILE A 86 8.00 4.79 -22.23
N LYS A 87 9.09 5.56 -22.32
CA LYS A 87 10.01 5.52 -23.47
C LYS A 87 10.65 4.14 -23.59
N ASP A 88 10.74 3.62 -24.82
CA ASP A 88 11.26 2.29 -25.15
C ASP A 88 12.66 2.00 -24.57
N GLU A 89 13.49 3.03 -24.37
CA GLU A 89 14.83 2.90 -23.79
C GLU A 89 14.81 2.33 -22.36
N TYR A 90 13.74 2.57 -21.60
CA TYR A 90 13.56 2.04 -20.25
C TYR A 90 12.83 0.69 -20.23
N LEU A 91 12.21 0.28 -21.33
CA LEU A 91 11.46 -0.98 -21.42
C LEU A 91 12.30 -2.19 -21.84
N LYS A 92 13.57 -1.99 -22.21
CA LYS A 92 14.43 -3.05 -22.79
C LYS A 92 14.55 -4.31 -21.92
N ASN A 93 14.51 -4.15 -20.59
CA ASN A 93 14.70 -5.22 -19.62
C ASN A 93 13.55 -5.33 -18.61
N HIS A 94 12.44 -4.58 -18.80
CA HIS A 94 11.39 -4.49 -17.79
C HIS A 94 9.99 -4.62 -18.37
N ASN A 95 9.12 -5.21 -17.56
CA ASN A 95 7.67 -5.08 -17.74
C ASN A 95 7.29 -3.60 -17.48
N ASP A 96 6.59 -2.99 -18.44
CA ASP A 96 6.14 -1.58 -18.37
C ASP A 96 5.34 -1.29 -17.10
N TYR A 97 4.48 -2.22 -16.68
CA TYR A 97 3.67 -2.11 -15.47
C TYR A 97 4.50 -2.06 -14.18
N ILE A 98 5.54 -2.90 -14.07
CA ILE A 98 6.39 -2.95 -12.86
C ILE A 98 7.24 -1.67 -12.78
N LEU A 99 7.76 -1.24 -13.93
CA LEU A 99 8.58 -0.06 -14.07
C LEU A 99 7.82 1.23 -13.71
N GLU A 100 6.57 1.36 -14.18
CA GLU A 100 5.71 2.50 -13.87
C GLU A 100 5.48 2.63 -12.36
N LYS A 101 5.12 1.53 -11.71
CA LYS A 101 4.92 1.49 -10.26
C LYS A 101 6.17 1.88 -9.50
N TYR A 102 7.31 1.31 -9.85
CA TYR A 102 8.57 1.65 -9.21
C TYR A 102 8.86 3.15 -9.32
N TYR A 103 8.71 3.72 -10.52
CA TYR A 103 8.97 5.14 -10.77
C TYR A 103 8.06 6.06 -9.95
N ILE A 104 6.77 5.75 -9.84
CA ILE A 104 5.83 6.51 -9.01
C ILE A 104 6.23 6.41 -7.54
N CYS A 105 6.54 5.21 -7.03
CA CYS A 105 7.00 5.04 -5.65
C CYS A 105 8.26 5.86 -5.36
N LEU A 106 9.25 5.82 -6.27
CA LEU A 106 10.49 6.56 -6.12
C LEU A 106 10.25 8.08 -6.12
N LYS A 107 9.35 8.57 -6.98
CA LYS A 107 8.96 9.98 -7.02
C LYS A 107 8.41 10.45 -5.67
N GLU A 108 7.52 9.68 -5.05
CA GLU A 108 6.93 10.03 -3.76
C GLU A 108 7.97 9.99 -2.63
N ILE A 109 8.89 9.00 -2.64
CA ILE A 109 10.02 8.93 -1.69
C ILE A 109 10.94 10.14 -1.81
N LYS A 110 11.32 10.54 -3.03
CA LYS A 110 12.11 11.76 -3.24
C LYS A 110 11.35 13.05 -2.85
N GLY A 111 10.02 13.00 -2.86
CA GLY A 111 9.16 14.03 -2.30
C GLY A 111 9.11 14.06 -0.76
N GLY A 112 9.84 13.17 -0.08
CA GLY A 112 9.88 13.07 1.38
C GLY A 112 8.79 12.20 2.00
N LYS A 113 8.07 11.41 1.19
CA LYS A 113 7.03 10.50 1.67
C LYS A 113 7.58 9.10 1.92
N CYS A 114 6.83 8.31 2.67
CA CYS A 114 7.02 6.87 2.73
C CYS A 114 5.99 6.18 1.83
N VAL A 115 6.36 5.06 1.26
CA VAL A 115 5.48 4.22 0.43
C VAL A 115 5.28 2.90 1.15
N SER A 116 4.02 2.52 1.38
CA SER A 116 3.68 1.21 1.91
C SER A 116 3.31 0.26 0.77
N LEU A 117 3.91 -0.93 0.79
CA LEU A 117 3.71 -2.01 -0.18
C LEU A 117 3.07 -3.18 0.57
N GLY A 118 2.01 -3.73 0.00
CA GLY A 118 1.33 -4.89 0.56
C GLY A 118 0.49 -5.57 -0.50
N ARG A 119 0.10 -6.80 -0.21
CA ARG A 119 -0.79 -7.60 -1.05
C ARG A 119 -2.04 -7.95 -0.26
N ILE A 120 -3.19 -7.81 -0.89
CA ILE A 120 -4.45 -8.33 -0.38
C ILE A 120 -4.86 -9.47 -1.30
N ASP A 121 -5.00 -10.67 -0.74
CA ASP A 121 -5.50 -11.82 -1.49
C ASP A 121 -7.03 -11.86 -1.43
N TYR A 122 -7.70 -11.75 -2.58
CA TYR A 122 -9.16 -11.76 -2.66
C TYR A 122 -9.76 -13.16 -2.66
N ASP A 123 -8.98 -14.20 -2.94
CA ASP A 123 -9.46 -15.57 -2.82
C ASP A 123 -9.66 -15.94 -1.33
N GLU A 124 -8.94 -15.23 -0.44
CA GLU A 124 -9.05 -15.35 1.01
C GLU A 124 -9.86 -14.23 1.69
N ALA A 125 -10.03 -13.06 1.03
CA ALA A 125 -10.73 -11.91 1.59
C ALA A 125 -12.20 -11.81 1.14
N GLU A 126 -13.14 -11.93 2.08
CA GLU A 126 -14.56 -11.68 1.80
C GLU A 126 -14.80 -10.24 1.30
N TYR A 127 -15.78 -10.06 0.40
CA TYR A 127 -16.20 -8.77 -0.18
C TYR A 127 -16.28 -7.60 0.81
N MET A 128 -16.68 -7.89 2.06
CA MET A 128 -16.81 -6.91 3.14
C MET A 128 -15.46 -6.33 3.58
N LEU A 129 -14.41 -7.15 3.65
CA LEU A 129 -13.06 -6.71 3.99
C LEU A 129 -12.51 -5.78 2.91
N ARG A 130 -12.72 -6.11 1.63
CA ARG A 130 -12.36 -5.24 0.50
C ARG A 130 -13.07 -3.89 0.56
N LYS A 131 -14.37 -3.88 0.87
CA LYS A 131 -15.13 -2.63 1.02
C LYS A 131 -14.58 -1.79 2.17
N LEU A 132 -14.33 -2.40 3.34
CA LEU A 132 -13.78 -1.72 4.50
C LEU A 132 -12.41 -1.11 4.20
N GLN A 133 -11.56 -1.85 3.49
CA GLN A 133 -10.25 -1.41 3.04
C GLN A 133 -10.32 -0.18 2.15
N ARG A 134 -11.19 -0.21 1.13
CA ARG A 134 -11.42 0.91 0.23
C ARG A 134 -11.98 2.13 0.96
N ASP A 135 -12.96 1.91 1.85
CA ASP A 135 -13.57 2.99 2.61
C ASP A 135 -12.54 3.63 3.58
N PHE A 136 -11.62 2.84 4.14
CA PHE A 136 -10.50 3.34 4.94
C PHE A 136 -9.51 4.17 4.11
N TRP A 137 -9.03 3.65 2.98
CA TRP A 137 -8.14 4.42 2.09
C TRP A 137 -8.78 5.71 1.58
N GLY A 138 -10.08 5.65 1.24
CA GLY A 138 -10.85 6.84 0.84
C GLY A 138 -10.96 7.87 1.96
N ALA A 139 -11.02 7.45 3.23
CA ALA A 139 -11.10 8.36 4.38
C ALA A 139 -9.79 9.08 4.69
N ILE A 140 -8.64 8.52 4.27
CA ILE A 140 -7.31 9.13 4.48
C ILE A 140 -6.74 9.77 3.21
N LYS A 141 -7.42 9.60 2.06
CA LYS A 141 -7.04 10.22 0.79
C LYS A 141 -6.98 11.73 0.96
N ASP A 142 -5.97 12.37 0.38
CA ASP A 142 -5.66 13.81 0.45
C ASP A 142 -5.03 14.32 1.77
N ASP A 143 -4.91 13.51 2.83
CA ASP A 143 -4.14 13.84 4.06
C ASP A 143 -2.72 13.25 4.00
N ASN A 144 -1.92 13.71 3.03
CA ASN A 144 -0.59 13.18 2.68
C ASN A 144 -0.54 11.72 2.19
N PHE A 145 -1.69 11.07 1.99
CA PHE A 145 -1.79 9.73 1.44
C PHE A 145 -2.05 9.75 -0.08
N VAL A 146 -1.26 8.99 -0.86
CA VAL A 146 -1.40 8.87 -2.32
C VAL A 146 -1.59 7.39 -2.68
N GLY A 147 -2.69 7.06 -3.34
CA GLY A 147 -2.92 5.73 -3.92
C GLY A 147 -2.13 5.58 -5.23
N ILE A 148 -1.37 4.49 -5.36
CA ILE A 148 -0.52 4.20 -6.54
C ILE A 148 -1.14 3.08 -7.40
N ASP A 149 -1.62 2.02 -6.75
CA ASP A 149 -2.47 0.99 -7.34
C ASP A 149 -3.58 0.65 -6.33
N ASP A 150 -4.51 1.60 -6.17
CA ASP A 150 -5.60 1.54 -5.20
C ASP A 150 -6.90 0.96 -5.81
N ASP A 151 -6.85 0.48 -7.06
CA ASP A 151 -7.96 -0.20 -7.70
C ASP A 151 -8.06 -1.65 -7.20
N LEU A 152 -8.91 -1.83 -6.20
CA LEU A 152 -9.24 -3.16 -5.65
C LEU A 152 -10.24 -3.93 -6.53
N MET A 153 -10.58 -3.45 -7.73
CA MET A 153 -11.45 -4.15 -8.68
C MET A 153 -10.64 -5.15 -9.52
N TYR A 154 -10.71 -6.43 -9.11
CA TYR A 154 -10.55 -7.57 -10.01
C TYR A 154 -11.93 -8.15 -10.35
#